data_AF-A0A098Y8C3-F1
#
_entry.id   AF-A0A098Y8C3-F1
#
_cell.length_a   1.000
_cell.length_b   1.000
_cell.length_c   1.000
_cell.angle_alpha   90.00
_cell.angle_beta   90.00
_cell.angle_gamma   90.00
#
_symmetry.space_group_name_H-M   'P 1'
#
loop_
_entity.id
_entity.type
_entity.pdbx_description
1 polymer ?
#
loop_
_entity_poly.entity_id
_entity_poly.type
_entity_poly.pdbx_seq_one_letter_code
_entity_poly.pdbx_strand_id
1 'polypeptide(L)'
;MTQDASPRLHLVTGNSVAPLTDGARPAEVETDNAVMADLLRRAEALDARVAAETTPRSPHPAGLVAVGTVLTVVLALLGRQPWQLPSRDGGAVADVPQSLVTFLLLSAVLCVWTAGRLTRPAATLRSATAAQTWWALLGGAAVVSLAATVSLASFAGYEGPGDLLARCAVVAVPAVLAGFVARYDGRAARIRLALGTGLVTVPLCGLGWALLSSSARSTAGLADVLTMTGMAAVIPLALAVTFVAADRRRRTAS
;
A
#
# COMPACT_ATOMS: atom_id res chain seq x y z
N MET A 1 -12.76 3.14 -42.80
CA MET A 1 -11.76 2.49 -43.68
C MET A 1 -10.38 2.90 -43.18
N THR A 2 -9.77 2.09 -42.33
CA THR A 2 -8.35 2.20 -41.95
C THR A 2 -7.88 0.78 -41.68
N GLN A 3 -6.85 0.40 -42.42
CA GLN A 3 -6.49 -0.97 -42.75
C GLN A 3 -5.41 -1.45 -41.77
N ASP A 4 -5.67 -2.57 -41.11
CA ASP A 4 -4.72 -3.29 -40.24
C ASP A 4 -3.45 -3.66 -41.00
N ALA A 5 -2.30 -3.29 -40.45
CA ALA A 5 -0.99 -3.78 -40.89
C ALA A 5 -0.38 -4.65 -39.78
N SER A 6 -0.68 -5.95 -39.83
CA SER A 6 0.00 -6.97 -39.02
C SER A 6 1.45 -7.15 -39.49
N PRO A 7 2.45 -7.11 -38.59
CA PRO A 7 3.82 -7.40 -38.97
C PRO A 7 3.99 -8.92 -39.18
N ARG A 8 4.09 -9.34 -40.45
CA ARG A 8 4.54 -10.69 -40.82
C ARG A 8 6.03 -10.81 -40.52
N LEU A 9 6.35 -11.59 -39.48
CA LEU A 9 7.69 -12.10 -39.24
C LEU A 9 8.08 -13.06 -40.38
N HIS A 10 8.97 -12.60 -41.26
CA HIS A 10 9.63 -13.44 -42.25
C HIS A 10 10.72 -14.27 -41.56
N LEU A 11 10.44 -15.55 -41.32
CA LEU A 11 11.45 -16.52 -40.90
C LEU A 11 12.28 -16.91 -42.12
N VAL A 12 13.45 -16.29 -42.28
CA VAL A 12 14.42 -16.65 -43.34
C VAL A 12 15.22 -17.86 -42.85
N THR A 13 14.69 -19.06 -43.07
CA THR A 13 15.44 -20.32 -42.91
C THR A 13 16.08 -20.68 -44.23
N GLY A 14 17.23 -20.05 -44.53
CA GLY A 14 18.00 -20.30 -45.74
C GLY A 14 19.45 -20.63 -45.40
N ASN A 15 19.69 -21.78 -44.78
CA ASN A 15 21.02 -22.41 -44.76
C ASN A 15 20.85 -23.87 -45.15
N SER A 16 21.04 -24.17 -46.44
CA SER A 16 21.23 -25.54 -46.93
C SER A 16 22.64 -25.98 -46.54
N VAL A 17 22.74 -26.80 -45.50
CA VAL A 17 23.99 -27.43 -45.09
C VAL A 17 24.27 -28.60 -46.03
N ALA A 18 25.40 -28.54 -46.75
CA ALA A 18 25.87 -29.63 -47.60
C ALA A 18 26.21 -30.87 -46.72
N PRO A 19 25.93 -32.10 -47.19
CA PRO A 19 26.26 -33.31 -46.44
C PRO A 19 27.78 -33.44 -46.33
N LEU A 20 28.29 -33.34 -45.11
CA LEU A 20 29.69 -33.62 -44.79
C LEU A 20 29.93 -35.13 -44.93
N THR A 21 30.88 -35.47 -45.77
CA THR A 21 31.38 -36.83 -46.00
C THR A 21 31.91 -37.46 -44.71
N ASP A 22 31.43 -38.67 -44.41
CA ASP A 22 31.86 -39.55 -43.32
C ASP A 22 33.37 -39.84 -43.42
N GLY A 23 34.17 -39.09 -42.67
CA GLY A 23 35.61 -39.30 -42.60
C GLY A 23 36.23 -38.52 -41.44
N ALA A 24 36.54 -39.24 -40.37
CA ALA A 24 37.16 -38.77 -39.12
C ALA A 24 36.22 -37.99 -38.18
N ARG A 25 35.62 -38.73 -37.23
CA ARG A 25 35.03 -38.19 -35.99
C ARG A 25 36.17 -37.62 -35.13
N PRO A 26 36.31 -36.30 -34.96
CA PRO A 26 37.34 -35.75 -34.10
C PRO A 26 36.82 -35.65 -32.66
N ALA A 27 37.74 -35.64 -31.70
CA ALA A 27 37.51 -35.37 -30.29
C ALA A 27 36.89 -33.96 -30.00
N GLU A 28 36.52 -33.20 -31.04
CA GLU A 28 35.98 -31.83 -30.95
C GLU A 28 34.56 -31.75 -30.40
N VAL A 29 33.75 -32.81 -30.55
CA VAL A 29 32.37 -32.85 -30.03
C VAL A 29 32.35 -32.84 -28.49
N GLU A 30 33.40 -33.36 -27.86
CA GLU A 30 33.51 -33.39 -26.40
C GLU A 30 33.87 -32.01 -25.82
N THR A 31 34.73 -31.26 -26.53
CA THR A 31 35.08 -29.88 -26.16
C THR A 31 33.92 -28.91 -26.34
N ASP A 32 33.10 -29.07 -27.38
CA ASP A 32 31.98 -28.15 -27.66
C ASP A 32 30.86 -28.28 -26.60
N ASN A 33 30.63 -29.50 -26.11
CA ASN A 33 29.72 -29.76 -24.99
C ASN A 33 30.21 -29.17 -23.67
N ALA A 34 31.53 -29.17 -23.42
CA ALA A 34 32.11 -28.57 -22.23
C ALA A 34 31.98 -27.03 -22.22
N VAL A 35 32.18 -26.39 -23.39
CA VAL A 35 32.00 -24.94 -23.54
C VAL A 35 30.54 -24.54 -23.36
N MET A 36 29.60 -25.28 -23.97
CA MET A 36 28.17 -25.01 -23.80
C MET A 36 27.72 -25.17 -22.34
N ALA A 37 28.21 -26.19 -21.63
CA ALA A 37 27.91 -26.40 -20.22
C ALA A 37 28.46 -25.26 -19.33
N ASP A 38 29.65 -24.73 -19.62
CA ASP A 38 30.21 -23.58 -18.90
C ASP A 38 29.40 -22.29 -19.17
N LEU A 39 29.00 -22.06 -20.43
CA LEU A 39 28.18 -20.91 -20.79
C LEU A 39 26.80 -20.94 -20.12
N LEU A 40 26.14 -22.10 -20.09
CA LEU A 40 24.87 -22.28 -19.37
C LEU A 40 25.05 -22.02 -17.87
N ARG A 41 26.11 -22.55 -17.26
CA ARG A 41 26.41 -22.33 -15.84
C ARG A 41 26.70 -20.85 -15.52
N ARG A 42 27.37 -20.14 -16.42
CA ARG A 42 27.60 -18.68 -16.30
C ARG A 42 26.31 -17.88 -16.49
N ALA A 43 25.45 -18.28 -17.43
CA ALA A 43 24.15 -17.66 -17.64
C ALA A 43 23.26 -17.82 -16.40
N GLU A 44 23.18 -19.02 -15.83
CA GLU A 44 22.48 -19.27 -14.56
C GLU A 44 23.06 -18.46 -13.40
N ALA A 45 24.39 -18.33 -13.32
CA ALA A 45 25.05 -17.51 -12.30
C ALA A 45 24.77 -16.01 -12.48
N LEU A 46 24.68 -15.51 -13.71
CA LEU A 46 24.30 -14.14 -14.03
C LEU A 46 22.83 -13.89 -13.71
N ASP A 47 21.92 -14.79 -14.07
CA ASP A 47 20.50 -14.72 -13.71
C ASP A 47 20.31 -14.76 -12.20
N ALA A 48 21.05 -15.60 -11.47
CA ALA A 48 21.01 -15.64 -10.02
C ALA A 48 21.51 -14.32 -9.39
N ARG A 49 22.54 -13.68 -9.98
CA ARG A 49 23.05 -12.38 -9.52
C ARG A 49 22.10 -11.24 -9.84
N VAL A 50 21.56 -11.20 -11.05
CA VAL A 50 20.54 -10.22 -11.45
C VAL A 50 19.30 -10.40 -10.58
N ALA A 51 18.85 -11.62 -10.32
CA ALA A 51 17.75 -11.91 -9.39
C ALA A 51 18.08 -11.50 -7.94
N ALA A 52 19.33 -11.63 -7.50
CA ALA A 52 19.78 -11.17 -6.17
C ALA A 52 19.91 -9.64 -6.07
N GLU A 53 20.25 -8.95 -7.16
CA GLU A 53 20.34 -7.49 -7.23
C GLU A 53 18.97 -6.83 -7.47
N THR A 54 18.10 -7.50 -8.23
CA THR A 54 16.73 -7.06 -8.50
C THR A 54 15.73 -7.54 -7.48
N THR A 55 16.09 -8.46 -6.57
CA THR A 55 15.25 -8.75 -5.39
C THR A 55 15.23 -7.48 -4.54
N PRO A 56 14.14 -6.70 -4.60
CA PRO A 56 14.09 -5.44 -3.90
C PRO A 56 14.16 -5.80 -2.42
N ARG A 57 15.22 -5.31 -1.74
CA ARG A 57 15.31 -5.37 -0.27
C ARG A 57 13.93 -5.01 0.26
N SER A 58 13.28 -5.96 0.91
CA SER A 58 11.91 -5.78 1.36
C SER A 58 11.88 -4.50 2.21
N PRO A 59 11.02 -3.52 1.88
CA PRO A 59 11.05 -2.23 2.56
C PRO A 59 10.85 -2.49 4.05
N HIS A 60 11.84 -2.07 4.83
CA HIS A 60 11.85 -2.25 6.27
C HIS A 60 10.58 -1.59 6.84
N PRO A 61 9.92 -2.16 7.87
CA PRO A 61 8.74 -1.56 8.49
C PRO A 61 8.94 -0.09 8.89
N ALA A 62 10.18 0.29 9.22
CA ALA A 62 10.57 1.68 9.47
C ALA A 62 10.30 2.61 8.27
N GLY A 63 10.49 2.14 7.04
CA GLY A 63 10.20 2.91 5.83
C GLY A 63 8.70 3.19 5.64
N LEU A 64 7.85 2.22 5.98
CA LEU A 64 6.38 2.43 5.98
C LEU A 64 5.99 3.49 7.01
N VAL A 65 6.52 3.39 8.22
CA VAL A 65 6.25 4.38 9.28
C VAL A 65 6.72 5.77 8.84
N ALA A 66 7.94 5.90 8.33
CA ALA A 66 8.48 7.17 7.87
C ALA A 66 7.63 7.82 6.77
N VAL A 67 7.25 7.04 5.73
CA VAL A 67 6.39 7.55 4.66
C VAL A 67 5.01 7.95 5.20
N GLY A 68 4.43 7.14 6.09
CA GLY A 68 3.16 7.45 6.74
C GLY A 68 3.22 8.74 7.56
N THR A 69 4.30 8.94 8.31
CA THR A 69 4.54 10.17 9.08
C THR A 69 4.65 11.38 8.15
N VAL A 70 5.45 11.30 7.09
CA VAL A 70 5.61 12.38 6.12
C VAL A 70 4.26 12.71 5.47
N LEU A 71 3.53 11.69 5.02
CA LEU A 71 2.21 11.87 4.38
C LEU A 71 1.20 12.51 5.34
N THR A 72 1.20 12.09 6.61
CA THR A 72 0.34 12.68 7.65
C THR A 72 0.66 14.15 7.88
N VAL A 73 1.95 14.51 7.99
CA VAL A 73 2.37 15.91 8.18
C VAL A 73 2.02 16.76 6.96
N VAL A 74 2.30 16.29 5.75
CA VAL A 74 2.00 17.02 4.51
C VAL A 74 0.50 17.24 4.36
N LEU A 75 -0.32 16.19 4.55
CA LEU A 75 -1.78 16.34 4.46
C LEU A 75 -2.33 17.21 5.58
N ALA A 76 -1.79 17.16 6.80
CA ALA A 76 -2.19 18.06 7.87
C ALA A 76 -1.89 19.52 7.52
N LEU A 77 -0.72 19.83 6.95
CA LEU A 77 -0.38 21.18 6.50
C LEU A 77 -1.30 21.66 5.36
N LEU A 78 -1.62 20.79 4.41
CA LEU A 78 -2.56 21.10 3.33
C LEU A 78 -3.99 21.27 3.83
N GLY A 79 -4.45 20.44 4.78
CA GLY A 79 -5.79 20.55 5.37
C GLY A 79 -6.01 21.82 6.19
N ARG A 80 -4.93 22.43 6.70
CA ARG A 80 -4.97 23.70 7.43
C ARG A 80 -5.05 24.94 6.54
N GLN A 81 -4.97 24.79 5.22
CA GLN A 81 -5.25 25.91 4.30
C GLN A 81 -6.71 26.39 4.47
N PRO A 82 -7.04 27.63 4.09
CA PRO A 82 -8.37 28.21 4.26
C PRO A 82 -9.37 27.61 3.27
N TRP A 83 -9.71 26.33 3.46
CA TRP A 83 -10.71 25.61 2.69
C TRP A 83 -12.11 26.11 3.05
N GLN A 84 -13.00 26.11 2.06
CA GLN A 84 -14.43 26.19 2.32
C GLN A 84 -14.85 24.88 3.00
N LEU A 85 -15.41 24.99 4.21
CA LEU A 85 -15.82 23.85 5.02
C LEU A 85 -17.31 23.51 4.75
N PRO A 86 -17.69 22.23 4.80
CA PRO A 86 -19.08 21.83 4.63
C PRO A 86 -19.96 22.31 5.79
N SER A 87 -21.22 22.60 5.49
CA SER A 87 -22.23 22.95 6.49
C SER A 87 -22.94 21.69 7.00
N ARG A 88 -23.65 21.82 8.13
CA ARG A 88 -24.63 20.80 8.55
C ARG A 88 -26.02 21.38 8.46
N ASP A 89 -26.92 20.64 7.83
CA ASP A 89 -28.35 20.94 7.81
C ASP A 89 -29.13 19.71 8.30
N GLY A 90 -29.98 19.88 9.31
CA GLY A 90 -30.77 18.78 9.90
C GLY A 90 -29.97 17.59 10.44
N GLY A 91 -28.67 17.76 10.73
CA GLY A 91 -27.77 16.67 11.16
C GLY A 91 -27.07 15.91 10.02
N ALA A 92 -27.45 16.17 8.77
CA ALA A 92 -26.73 15.70 7.60
C ALA A 92 -25.62 16.69 7.19
N VAL A 93 -24.58 16.19 6.54
CA VAL A 93 -23.57 17.06 5.91
C VAL A 93 -24.16 17.61 4.62
N ALA A 94 -24.24 18.93 4.51
CA ALA A 94 -24.73 19.64 3.34
C ALA A 94 -23.62 20.51 2.72
N ASP A 95 -23.85 20.97 1.50
CA ASP A 95 -23.02 21.96 0.80
C ASP A 95 -21.51 21.64 0.77
N VAL A 96 -21.14 20.38 0.56
CA VAL A 96 -19.72 20.01 0.50
C VAL A 96 -19.07 20.64 -0.74
N PRO A 97 -18.11 21.57 -0.59
CA PRO A 97 -17.54 22.25 -1.74
C PRO A 97 -16.82 21.27 -2.65
N GLN A 98 -17.05 21.37 -3.97
CA GLN A 98 -16.46 20.44 -4.95
C GLN A 98 -14.93 20.41 -4.89
N SER A 99 -14.29 21.56 -4.59
CA SER A 99 -12.84 21.66 -4.39
C SER A 99 -12.36 20.79 -3.22
N LEU A 100 -13.07 20.81 -2.09
CA LEU A 100 -12.76 19.98 -0.93
C LEU A 100 -12.95 18.49 -1.24
N VAL A 101 -14.06 18.12 -1.90
CA VAL A 101 -14.29 16.72 -2.33
C VAL A 101 -13.14 16.24 -3.22
N THR A 102 -12.75 17.04 -4.21
CA THR A 102 -11.66 16.70 -5.14
C THR A 102 -10.34 16.53 -4.38
N PHE A 103 -10.03 17.43 -3.46
CA PHE A 103 -8.83 17.36 -2.63
C PHE A 103 -8.81 16.11 -1.73
N LEU A 104 -9.92 15.78 -1.09
CA LEU A 104 -10.07 14.60 -0.26
C LEU A 104 -9.91 13.31 -1.06
N LEU A 105 -10.54 13.23 -2.24
CA LEU A 105 -10.41 12.08 -3.14
C LEU A 105 -8.97 11.90 -3.63
N LEU A 106 -8.31 12.99 -4.04
CA LEU A 106 -6.89 12.93 -4.43
C LEU A 106 -5.99 12.46 -3.29
N SER A 107 -6.24 12.96 -2.07
CA SER A 107 -5.50 12.55 -0.87
C SER A 107 -5.70 11.06 -0.57
N ALA A 108 -6.95 10.56 -0.66
CA ALA A 108 -7.24 9.15 -0.47
C ALA A 108 -6.62 8.27 -1.56
N VAL A 109 -6.72 8.66 -2.84
CA VAL A 109 -6.06 7.95 -3.96
C VAL A 109 -4.55 7.90 -3.75
N LEU A 110 -3.93 9.00 -3.34
CA LEU A 110 -2.50 9.05 -3.03
C LEU A 110 -2.14 8.10 -1.88
N CYS A 111 -2.91 8.09 -0.80
CA CYS A 111 -2.69 7.19 0.33
C CYS A 111 -2.85 5.71 -0.07
N VAL A 112 -3.90 5.38 -0.82
CA VAL A 112 -4.18 4.01 -1.27
C VAL A 112 -3.10 3.54 -2.26
N TRP A 113 -2.69 4.40 -3.18
CA TRP A 113 -1.63 4.12 -4.14
C TRP A 113 -0.28 3.90 -3.45
N THR A 114 0.11 4.78 -2.52
CA THR A 114 1.35 4.63 -1.73
C THR A 114 1.32 3.38 -0.88
N ALA A 115 0.20 3.08 -0.20
CA ALA A 115 0.01 1.85 0.55
C ALA A 115 0.20 0.62 -0.33
N GLY A 116 -0.49 0.53 -1.47
CA GLY A 116 -0.36 -0.60 -2.39
C GLY A 116 1.04 -0.79 -2.97
N ARG A 117 1.72 0.32 -3.32
CA ARG A 117 3.10 0.31 -3.84
C ARG A 117 4.11 -0.18 -2.81
N LEU A 118 3.95 0.21 -1.55
CA LEU A 118 4.87 -0.12 -0.47
C LEU A 118 4.57 -1.48 0.18
N THR A 119 3.32 -1.92 0.24
CA THR A 119 2.97 -3.26 0.73
C THR A 119 3.19 -4.34 -0.31
N ARG A 120 2.92 -4.06 -1.59
CA ARG A 120 2.96 -5.03 -2.71
C ARG A 120 2.19 -6.31 -2.37
N PRO A 121 0.85 -6.23 -2.17
CA PRO A 121 0.05 -7.34 -1.64
C PRO A 121 0.23 -8.64 -2.43
N ALA A 122 0.31 -8.55 -3.76
CA ALA A 122 0.50 -9.70 -4.65
C ALA A 122 1.85 -10.42 -4.47
N ALA A 123 2.88 -9.73 -4.00
CA ALA A 123 4.17 -10.33 -3.69
C ALA A 123 4.26 -10.84 -2.25
N THR A 124 3.45 -10.27 -1.34
CA THR A 124 3.45 -10.64 0.08
C THR A 124 2.49 -11.77 0.44
N LEU A 125 1.41 -11.95 -0.32
CA LEU A 125 0.37 -12.95 -0.06
C LEU A 125 0.47 -14.08 -1.07
N ARG A 126 0.34 -15.32 -0.60
CA ARG A 126 0.37 -16.51 -1.46
C ARG A 126 -0.89 -16.68 -2.32
N SER A 127 -2.02 -16.13 -1.88
CA SER A 127 -3.31 -16.26 -2.56
C SER A 127 -3.75 -14.95 -3.22
N ALA A 128 -4.18 -15.02 -4.47
CA ALA A 128 -4.80 -13.91 -5.18
C ALA A 128 -6.09 -13.42 -4.48
N THR A 129 -6.88 -14.34 -3.91
CA THR A 129 -8.10 -13.98 -3.17
C THR A 129 -7.77 -13.18 -1.91
N ALA A 130 -6.71 -13.53 -1.19
CA ALA A 130 -6.25 -12.78 -0.03
C ALA A 130 -5.81 -11.35 -0.43
N ALA A 131 -5.12 -11.20 -1.56
CA ALA A 131 -4.73 -9.89 -2.07
C ALA A 131 -5.96 -9.04 -2.46
N GLN A 132 -6.97 -9.65 -3.09
CA GLN A 132 -8.24 -8.98 -3.39
C GLN A 132 -8.99 -8.58 -2.12
N THR A 133 -9.06 -9.45 -1.11
CA THR A 133 -9.68 -9.13 0.19
C THR A 133 -8.94 -7.98 0.87
N TRP A 134 -7.62 -7.95 0.82
CA TRP A 134 -6.84 -6.84 1.37
C TRP A 134 -7.15 -5.51 0.66
N TRP A 135 -7.25 -5.51 -0.67
CA TRP A 135 -7.66 -4.32 -1.42
C TRP A 135 -9.08 -3.87 -1.11
N ALA A 136 -10.02 -4.81 -0.96
CA ALA A 136 -11.39 -4.50 -0.57
C ALA A 136 -11.45 -3.86 0.84
N LEU A 137 -10.69 -4.41 1.80
CA LEU A 137 -10.56 -3.85 3.14
C LEU A 137 -9.94 -2.44 3.11
N LEU A 138 -8.89 -2.25 2.33
CA LEU A 138 -8.22 -0.94 2.20
C LEU A 138 -9.14 0.11 1.56
N GLY A 139 -9.86 -0.27 0.50
CA GLY A 139 -10.85 0.59 -0.15
C GLY A 139 -11.99 0.96 0.79
N GLY A 140 -12.54 -0.01 1.51
CA GLY A 140 -13.56 0.24 2.54
C GLY A 140 -13.05 1.17 3.65
N ALA A 141 -11.84 0.93 4.16
CA ALA A 141 -11.22 1.80 5.17
C ALA A 141 -11.00 3.23 4.66
N ALA A 142 -10.60 3.40 3.40
CA ALA A 142 -10.46 4.72 2.78
C ALA A 142 -11.80 5.46 2.71
N VAL A 143 -12.86 4.80 2.24
CA VAL A 143 -14.21 5.39 2.14
C VAL A 143 -14.74 5.78 3.52
N VAL A 144 -14.62 4.90 4.52
CA VAL A 144 -15.05 5.20 5.89
C VAL A 144 -14.23 6.33 6.50
N SER A 145 -12.91 6.38 6.25
CA SER A 145 -12.05 7.48 6.72
C SER A 145 -12.40 8.81 6.06
N LEU A 146 -12.75 8.80 4.77
CA LEU A 146 -13.22 9.99 4.06
C LEU A 146 -14.55 10.48 4.63
N ALA A 147 -15.52 9.59 4.85
CA ALA A 147 -16.80 9.95 5.47
C ALA A 147 -16.58 10.53 6.88
N ALA A 148 -15.71 9.92 7.68
CA ALA A 148 -15.35 10.42 9.01
C ALA A 148 -14.61 11.77 8.97
N THR A 149 -13.82 12.02 7.92
CA THR A 149 -13.11 13.28 7.67
C THR A 149 -14.07 14.40 7.31
N VAL A 150 -15.01 14.14 6.39
CA VAL A 150 -16.06 15.10 6.00
C VAL A 150 -16.97 15.40 7.20
N SER A 151 -17.37 14.36 7.94
CA SER A 151 -18.18 14.52 9.15
C SER A 151 -17.46 15.39 10.20
N LEU A 152 -16.15 15.19 10.38
CA LEU A 152 -15.32 15.99 11.28
C LEU A 152 -15.23 17.45 10.82
N ALA A 153 -14.95 17.67 9.54
CA ALA A 153 -14.84 19.01 8.95
C ALA A 153 -16.16 19.80 9.04
N SER A 154 -17.30 19.10 9.04
CA SER A 154 -18.64 19.70 9.21
C SER A 154 -19.01 19.98 10.68
N PHE A 155 -18.21 19.52 11.63
CA PHE A 155 -18.54 19.59 13.06
C PHE A 155 -18.17 20.95 13.64
N ALA A 156 -19.15 21.66 14.22
CA ALA A 156 -18.96 22.98 14.84
C ALA A 156 -18.97 22.95 16.38
N GLY A 157 -19.06 21.78 16.99
CA GLY A 157 -19.22 21.60 18.45
C GLY A 157 -18.15 20.71 19.10
N TYR A 158 -18.44 20.24 20.31
CA TYR A 158 -17.58 19.36 21.10
C TYR A 158 -17.74 17.90 20.66
N GLU A 159 -16.64 17.20 20.36
CA GLU A 159 -16.68 15.74 20.12
C GLU A 159 -16.90 14.98 21.42
N GLY A 160 -17.85 14.05 21.42
CA GLY A 160 -18.06 13.15 22.55
C GLY A 160 -17.00 12.03 22.59
N PRO A 161 -16.80 11.38 23.75
CA PRO A 161 -15.87 10.25 23.86
C PRO A 161 -16.25 9.07 22.92
N GLY A 162 -17.54 8.93 22.60
CA GLY A 162 -18.01 7.91 21.65
C GLY A 162 -17.51 8.11 20.22
N ASP A 163 -17.41 9.35 19.76
CA ASP A 163 -16.93 9.66 18.41
C ASP A 163 -15.44 9.35 18.27
N LEU A 164 -14.66 9.63 19.32
CA LEU A 164 -13.24 9.26 19.37
C LEU A 164 -13.05 7.74 19.32
N LEU A 165 -13.87 6.97 20.05
CA LEU A 165 -13.84 5.51 20.00
C LEU A 165 -14.20 4.98 18.61
N ALA A 166 -15.20 5.57 17.95
CA ALA A 166 -15.56 5.21 16.58
C ALA A 166 -14.38 5.46 15.61
N ARG A 167 -13.68 6.60 15.73
CA ARG A 167 -12.47 6.89 14.94
C ARG A 167 -11.34 5.89 15.20
N CYS A 168 -11.12 5.53 16.47
CA CYS A 168 -10.16 4.49 16.84
C CYS A 168 -10.52 3.14 16.18
N ALA A 169 -11.80 2.78 16.14
CA ALA A 169 -12.26 1.55 15.49
C ALA A 169 -12.03 1.55 13.97
N VAL A 170 -12.25 2.69 13.29
CA VAL A 170 -11.97 2.87 11.85
C VAL A 170 -10.50 2.59 11.52
N VAL A 171 -9.59 2.86 12.46
CA VAL A 171 -8.16 2.59 12.28
C VAL A 171 -7.79 1.17 12.69
N ALA A 172 -8.23 0.73 13.88
CA ALA A 172 -7.83 -0.55 14.45
C ALA A 172 -8.44 -1.76 13.72
N VAL A 173 -9.73 -1.71 13.38
CA VAL A 173 -10.44 -2.86 12.81
C VAL A 173 -9.85 -3.27 11.46
N PRO A 174 -9.65 -2.36 10.47
CA PRO A 174 -9.02 -2.75 9.21
C PRO A 174 -7.60 -3.27 9.38
N ALA A 175 -6.82 -2.71 10.31
CA ALA A 175 -5.45 -3.16 10.57
C ALA A 175 -5.41 -4.59 11.15
N VAL A 176 -6.31 -4.91 12.08
CA VAL A 176 -6.46 -6.26 12.63
C VAL A 176 -6.92 -7.23 11.56
N LEU A 177 -7.95 -6.87 10.77
CA LEU A 177 -8.46 -7.71 9.68
C LEU A 177 -7.40 -7.97 8.61
N ALA A 178 -6.62 -6.95 8.23
CA ALA A 178 -5.50 -7.11 7.29
C ALA A 178 -4.43 -8.07 7.83
N GLY A 179 -4.15 -8.02 9.14
CA GLY A 179 -3.30 -9.00 9.81
C GLY A 179 -3.87 -10.42 9.78
N PHE A 180 -5.18 -10.59 9.90
CA PHE A 180 -5.83 -11.90 9.79
C PHE A 180 -5.81 -12.46 8.36
N VAL A 181 -5.94 -11.61 7.34
CA VAL A 181 -5.83 -12.02 5.93
C VAL A 181 -4.47 -12.69 5.65
N ALA A 182 -3.38 -12.17 6.23
CA ALA A 182 -2.03 -12.73 6.10
C ALA A 182 -1.66 -13.79 7.15
N ARG A 183 -2.64 -14.41 7.85
CA ARG A 183 -2.36 -15.36 8.95
C ARG A 183 -1.45 -16.54 8.55
N TYR A 184 -1.51 -16.95 7.29
CA TYR A 184 -0.72 -18.07 6.75
C TYR A 184 0.62 -17.64 6.13
N ASP A 185 0.80 -16.35 5.82
CA ASP A 185 1.95 -15.81 5.07
C ASP A 185 3.09 -15.31 5.97
N GLY A 186 2.97 -15.50 7.30
CA GLY A 186 4.03 -15.24 8.27
C GLY A 186 3.93 -13.87 8.98
N ARG A 187 4.81 -13.65 9.98
CA ARG A 187 4.75 -12.44 10.83
C ARG A 187 5.04 -11.15 10.07
N ALA A 188 6.02 -11.18 9.17
CA ALA A 188 6.41 -10.00 8.40
C ALA A 188 5.28 -9.53 7.45
N ALA A 189 4.63 -10.46 6.75
CA ALA A 189 3.49 -10.14 5.88
C ALA A 189 2.33 -9.53 6.67
N ARG A 190 1.98 -10.12 7.83
CA ARG A 190 0.94 -9.58 8.71
C ARG A 190 1.20 -8.16 9.18
N ILE A 191 2.40 -7.89 9.71
CA ILE A 191 2.78 -6.55 10.17
C ILE A 191 2.76 -5.57 8.99
N ARG A 192 3.30 -5.98 7.83
CA ARG A 192 3.35 -5.14 6.64
C ARG A 192 1.97 -4.77 6.11
N LEU A 193 1.03 -5.71 6.04
CA LEU A 193 -0.33 -5.42 5.60
C LEU A 193 -1.10 -4.57 6.62
N ALA A 194 -0.92 -4.81 7.92
CA ALA A 194 -1.51 -3.99 8.97
C ALA A 194 -0.98 -2.55 8.91
N LEU A 195 0.34 -2.35 8.81
CA LEU A 195 0.95 -1.04 8.60
C LEU A 195 0.48 -0.38 7.29
N GLY A 196 0.26 -1.17 6.24
CA GLY A 196 -0.30 -0.71 4.98
C GLY A 196 -1.69 -0.08 5.10
N THR A 197 -2.56 -0.62 5.97
CA THR A 197 -3.85 0.04 6.25
C THR A 197 -3.66 1.35 7.01
N GLY A 198 -2.67 1.41 7.90
CA GLY A 198 -2.28 2.63 8.62
C GLY A 198 -1.80 3.77 7.72
N LEU A 199 -1.17 3.44 6.58
CA LEU A 199 -0.78 4.43 5.56
C LEU A 199 -1.96 5.16 4.91
N VAL A 200 -3.18 4.64 5.09
CA VAL A 200 -4.40 5.28 4.61
C VAL A 200 -5.16 5.94 5.75
N THR A 201 -5.39 5.20 6.84
CA THR A 201 -6.26 5.69 7.90
C THR A 201 -5.62 6.78 8.75
N VAL A 202 -4.30 6.73 9.02
CA VAL A 202 -3.62 7.74 9.84
C VAL A 202 -3.54 9.10 9.13
N PRO A 203 -3.07 9.20 7.87
CA PRO A 203 -3.00 10.50 7.19
C PRO A 203 -4.37 11.12 6.95
N LEU A 204 -5.39 10.31 6.61
CA LEU A 204 -6.76 10.80 6.44
C LEU A 204 -7.37 11.24 7.78
N CYS A 205 -7.10 10.55 8.88
CA CYS A 205 -7.50 10.99 10.21
C CYS A 205 -6.86 12.34 10.56
N GLY A 206 -5.55 12.49 10.34
CA GLY A 206 -4.86 13.75 10.56
C GLY A 206 -5.36 14.88 9.66
N LEU A 207 -5.73 14.57 8.43
CA LEU A 207 -6.37 15.51 7.52
C LEU A 207 -7.72 16.00 8.04
N GLY A 208 -8.55 15.11 8.61
CA GLY A 208 -9.82 15.51 9.25
C GLY A 208 -9.62 16.44 10.44
N TRP A 209 -8.66 16.16 11.31
CA TRP A 209 -8.33 17.06 12.42
C TRP A 209 -7.79 18.40 11.94
N ALA A 210 -6.97 18.40 10.88
CA ALA A 210 -6.48 19.62 10.25
C ALA A 210 -7.61 20.49 9.69
N LEU A 211 -8.59 19.88 9.01
CA LEU A 211 -9.77 20.57 8.49
C LEU A 211 -10.68 21.12 9.61
N LEU A 212 -10.83 20.40 10.73
CA LEU A 212 -11.52 20.95 11.90
C LEU A 212 -10.78 22.18 12.45
N SER A 213 -9.45 22.09 12.53
CA SER A 213 -8.60 23.18 13.04
C SER A 213 -8.51 24.40 12.13
N SER A 214 -8.88 24.29 10.85
CA SER A 214 -8.85 25.43 9.90
C SER A 214 -10.08 26.33 10.02
N SER A 215 -11.09 25.92 10.81
CA SER A 215 -12.25 26.76 11.08
C SER A 215 -11.82 28.07 11.79
N ALA A 216 -12.40 29.21 11.38
CA ALA A 216 -12.06 30.53 11.92
C ALA A 216 -12.28 30.69 13.44
N ARG A 217 -12.99 29.75 14.07
CA ARG A 217 -13.26 29.72 15.51
C ARG A 217 -12.23 28.91 16.30
N SER A 218 -11.35 28.16 15.63
CA SER A 218 -10.40 27.27 16.28
C SER A 218 -9.10 27.97 16.64
N THR A 219 -8.64 27.80 17.87
CA THR A 219 -7.30 28.22 18.33
C THR A 219 -6.27 27.09 18.21
N ALA A 220 -6.68 25.92 17.71
CA ALA A 220 -5.84 24.72 17.67
C ALA A 220 -4.66 24.87 16.70
N GLY A 221 -3.47 24.58 17.21
CA GLY A 221 -2.23 24.55 16.45
C GLY A 221 -2.02 23.23 15.71
N LEU A 222 -0.94 23.16 14.92
CA LEU A 222 -0.50 21.91 14.30
C LEU A 222 -0.19 20.83 15.35
N ALA A 223 0.37 21.23 16.50
CA ALA A 223 0.67 20.32 17.60
C ALA A 223 -0.60 19.63 18.13
N ASP A 224 -1.72 20.34 18.24
CA ASP A 224 -3.00 19.78 18.69
C ASP A 224 -3.54 18.76 17.68
N VAL A 225 -3.49 19.10 16.39
CA VAL A 225 -3.87 18.20 15.29
C VAL A 225 -3.04 16.91 15.34
N LEU A 226 -1.72 17.01 15.47
CA LEU A 226 -0.84 15.84 15.53
C LEU A 226 -1.05 15.03 16.81
N THR A 227 -1.33 15.68 17.94
CA THR A 227 -1.62 15.01 19.22
C THR A 227 -2.92 14.22 19.14
N MET A 228 -3.98 14.83 18.60
CA MET A 228 -5.26 14.15 18.38
C MET A 228 -5.15 13.01 17.37
N THR A 229 -4.38 13.19 16.30
CA THR A 229 -4.07 12.12 15.34
C THR A 229 -3.29 10.98 16.00
N GLY A 230 -2.35 11.32 16.88
CA GLY A 230 -1.60 10.37 17.68
C GLY A 230 -2.52 9.48 18.50
N MET A 231 -3.45 10.10 19.25
CA MET A 231 -4.39 9.39 20.12
C MET A 231 -5.43 8.59 19.32
N ALA A 232 -6.05 9.21 18.31
CA ALA A 232 -7.17 8.63 17.57
C ALA A 232 -6.75 7.60 16.51
N ALA A 233 -5.50 7.65 16.03
CA ALA A 233 -5.06 6.80 14.93
C ALA A 233 -3.74 6.07 15.20
N VAL A 234 -2.69 6.76 15.65
CA VAL A 234 -1.36 6.13 15.81
C VAL A 234 -1.36 5.09 16.93
N ILE A 235 -1.90 5.42 18.11
CA ILE A 235 -2.02 4.49 19.25
C ILE A 235 -2.86 3.27 18.88
N PRO A 236 -4.11 3.39 18.37
CA PRO A 236 -4.91 2.21 18.01
C PRO A 236 -4.28 1.38 16.90
N LEU A 237 -3.59 2.00 15.93
CA LEU A 237 -2.82 1.26 14.93
C LEU A 237 -1.67 0.47 15.56
N ALA A 238 -0.89 1.08 16.46
CA ALA A 238 0.20 0.41 17.16
C ALA A 238 -0.31 -0.78 18.00
N LEU A 239 -1.45 -0.62 18.68
CA LEU A 239 -2.13 -1.69 19.40
C LEU A 239 -2.60 -2.81 18.46
N ALA A 240 -3.20 -2.47 17.31
CA ALA A 240 -3.60 -3.45 16.31
C ALA A 240 -2.40 -4.23 15.74
N VAL A 241 -1.30 -3.55 15.41
CA VAL A 241 -0.07 -4.18 14.89
C VAL A 241 0.58 -5.08 15.93
N THR A 242 0.66 -4.65 17.19
CA THR A 242 1.21 -5.46 18.28
C THR A 242 0.34 -6.70 18.56
N PHE A 243 -0.98 -6.55 18.55
CA PHE A 243 -1.93 -7.66 18.66
C PHE A 243 -1.72 -8.69 17.54
N VAL A 244 -1.70 -8.23 16.28
CA VAL A 244 -1.46 -9.08 15.10
C VAL A 244 -0.08 -9.76 15.16
N ALA A 245 0.94 -9.08 15.69
CA ALA A 245 2.27 -9.65 15.87
C ALA A 245 2.31 -10.73 16.97
N ALA A 246 1.46 -10.63 18.00
CA ALA A 246 1.45 -11.51 19.17
C ALA A 246 0.71 -12.85 18.95
N ASP A 247 -0.29 -12.91 18.05
CA ASP A 247 -1.22 -14.03 17.84
C ASP A 247 -0.56 -15.41 17.56
N ARG A 248 0.73 -15.47 17.17
CA ARG A 248 1.41 -16.77 16.95
C ARG A 248 1.96 -17.45 18.21
N ARG A 249 2.22 -16.71 19.30
CA ARG A 249 2.83 -17.32 20.50
C ARG A 249 1.94 -18.39 21.17
N ARG A 250 0.63 -18.37 20.88
CA ARG A 250 -0.35 -19.29 21.50
C ARG A 250 -0.54 -20.62 20.77
N ARG A 251 -0.14 -20.74 19.50
CA ARG A 251 -0.38 -21.97 18.70
C ARG A 251 0.77 -22.98 18.70
N THR A 252 1.92 -22.63 19.28
CA THR A 252 3.06 -23.53 19.46
C THR A 252 3.13 -24.13 20.86
N ALA A 253 2.14 -23.85 21.71
CA ALA A 253 2.08 -24.29 23.11
C ALA A 253 0.92 -25.30 23.37
N SER A 254 0.30 -25.82 22.31
CA SER A 254 -0.74 -26.86 22.33
C SER A 254 -0.30 -28.04 21.49
#